data_AF-A0A4Z0Y8F1-F1
#
_entry.id   AF-A0A4Z0Y8F1-F1
#
_cell.length_a   1.000
_cell.length_b   1.000
_cell.length_c   1.000
_cell.angle_alpha   90.00
_cell.angle_beta   90.00
_cell.angle_gamma   90.00
#
_symmetry.space_group_name_H-M   'P 1'
#
loop_
_entity.id
_entity.type
_entity.pdbx_description
1 polymer ?
#
loop_
_entity_poly.entity_id
_entity_poly.type
_entity_poly.pdbx_seq_one_letter_code
_entity_poly.pdbx_strand_id
1 'polypeptide(L)'
;MGSSTTGGAGGTTTTVSTLAQFTAAVQASGPAVVLVSGSLTGAVKVNVTSNKSIIGKAGSSLTGIGLTILGQSNVIIRNLKSSKVLADYGDAVTVQKSTNIWIDSCDFSSDLDHDKDYYDGLVDIVHASEWVTVSNTFFHDHWKAGLVGHSSSNSAEDSGHLHVTFYGNWYDNINSRTPMYRFGTGHVFNSYFSNGGDTVINTRDDAQMLIESSVWENSPIKGIFTNDSNVGPGYAVVRDIDLGGSSNLAPVGTLTSVPYSYTLLGSAKTKASVQATAGQKLAF
;
A
#
# COMPACT_ATOMS: atom_id res chain seq x y z
N MET A 1 -15.08 2.79 -6.95
CA MET A 1 -13.74 2.54 -7.52
C MET A 1 -13.82 2.71 -9.04
N GLY A 2 -12.86 3.41 -9.64
CA GLY A 2 -12.89 3.76 -11.07
C GLY A 2 -12.84 2.52 -11.97
N SER A 3 -13.69 2.50 -12.98
CA SER A 3 -13.83 1.42 -13.99
C SER A 3 -12.60 1.21 -14.90
N SER A 4 -11.48 1.88 -14.62
CA SER A 4 -10.30 1.96 -15.50
C SER A 4 -9.19 0.95 -15.20
N THR A 5 -9.15 0.30 -14.02
CA THR A 5 -8.11 -0.68 -13.68
C THR A 5 -8.60 -2.10 -13.93
N THR A 6 -8.19 -2.69 -15.05
CA THR A 6 -8.56 -4.04 -15.51
C THR A 6 -7.37 -5.02 -15.54
N GLY A 7 -6.16 -4.51 -15.33
CA GLY A 7 -4.93 -5.29 -15.35
C GLY A 7 -4.70 -6.00 -16.68
N GLY A 8 -4.46 -7.30 -16.62
CA GLY A 8 -4.24 -8.18 -17.77
C GLY A 8 -5.51 -8.78 -18.38
N ALA A 9 -6.71 -8.30 -18.03
CA ALA A 9 -7.95 -8.81 -18.58
C ALA A 9 -7.95 -8.78 -20.12
N GLY A 10 -8.45 -9.86 -20.75
CA GLY A 10 -8.40 -10.05 -22.21
C GLY A 10 -7.05 -10.53 -22.75
N GLY A 11 -6.03 -10.62 -21.89
CA GLY A 11 -4.70 -11.17 -22.21
C GLY A 11 -4.58 -12.68 -22.02
N THR A 12 -3.37 -13.20 -22.24
CA THR A 12 -3.04 -14.60 -21.95
C THR A 12 -2.96 -14.84 -20.44
N THR A 13 -3.33 -16.04 -20.00
CA THR A 13 -3.14 -16.48 -18.61
C THR A 13 -1.99 -17.47 -18.55
N THR A 14 -0.93 -17.15 -17.81
CA THR A 14 0.27 -17.98 -17.67
C THR A 14 0.52 -18.29 -16.20
N THR A 15 0.70 -19.56 -15.86
CA THR A 15 1.18 -19.96 -14.52
C THR A 15 2.70 -19.99 -14.52
N VAL A 16 3.32 -19.34 -13.53
CA VAL A 16 4.77 -19.29 -13.33
C VAL A 16 5.13 -19.92 -11.99
N SER A 17 6.28 -20.60 -11.94
CA SER A 17 6.75 -21.32 -10.74
C SER A 17 8.23 -21.08 -10.43
N THR A 18 8.91 -20.30 -11.28
CA THR A 18 10.31 -19.90 -11.08
C THR A 18 10.45 -18.40 -11.25
N LEU A 19 11.49 -17.83 -10.63
CA LEU A 19 11.80 -16.41 -10.78
C LEU A 19 11.99 -16.02 -12.26
N ALA A 20 12.71 -16.84 -13.05
CA ALA A 20 12.93 -16.55 -14.47
C ALA A 20 11.62 -16.51 -15.27
N GLN A 21 10.70 -17.45 -15.03
CA GLN A 21 9.37 -17.45 -15.66
C GLN A 21 8.56 -16.23 -15.24
N PHE A 22 8.56 -15.91 -13.95
CA PHE A 22 7.86 -14.75 -13.40
C PHE A 22 8.37 -13.45 -14.02
N THR A 23 9.67 -13.19 -13.98
CA THR A 23 10.30 -12.00 -14.55
C THR A 23 9.97 -11.84 -16.04
N ALA A 24 10.10 -12.92 -16.83
CA ALA A 24 9.77 -12.88 -18.25
C ALA A 24 8.29 -12.54 -18.49
N ALA A 25 7.37 -13.13 -17.72
CA ALA A 25 5.94 -12.93 -17.89
C ALA A 25 5.49 -11.51 -17.52
N VAL A 26 6.01 -10.93 -16.44
CA VAL A 26 5.61 -9.59 -15.98
C VAL A 26 6.27 -8.45 -16.78
N GLN A 27 7.35 -8.74 -17.50
CA GLN A 27 8.04 -7.80 -18.39
C GLN A 27 7.56 -7.88 -19.85
N ALA A 28 6.82 -8.93 -20.21
CA ALA A 28 6.29 -9.09 -21.56
C ALA A 28 5.37 -7.93 -21.96
N SER A 29 5.34 -7.61 -23.26
CA SER A 29 4.42 -6.61 -23.80
C SER A 29 2.97 -7.14 -23.85
N GLY A 30 2.01 -6.22 -23.86
CA GLY A 30 0.59 -6.55 -23.98
C GLY A 30 -0.07 -7.04 -22.68
N PRO A 31 -1.40 -7.21 -22.68
CA PRO A 31 -2.13 -7.65 -21.50
C PRO A 31 -1.80 -9.10 -21.14
N ALA A 32 -1.59 -9.39 -19.85
CA ALA A 32 -1.40 -10.75 -19.37
C ALA A 32 -1.81 -10.94 -17.89
N VAL A 33 -2.41 -12.09 -17.60
CA VAL A 33 -2.65 -12.60 -16.24
C VAL A 33 -1.52 -13.57 -15.89
N VAL A 34 -0.72 -13.21 -14.89
CA VAL A 34 0.41 -14.01 -14.41
C VAL A 34 0.03 -14.64 -13.08
N LEU A 35 -0.25 -15.94 -13.11
CA LEU A 35 -0.57 -16.73 -11.93
C LEU A 35 0.73 -17.22 -11.27
N VAL A 36 1.05 -16.71 -10.09
CA VAL A 36 2.24 -17.14 -9.33
C VAL A 36 1.91 -18.40 -8.55
N SER A 37 2.70 -19.45 -8.74
CA SER A 37 2.55 -20.73 -8.04
C SER A 37 3.83 -21.08 -7.29
N GLY A 38 3.68 -21.56 -6.06
CA GLY A 38 4.80 -21.91 -5.20
C GLY A 38 5.56 -20.70 -4.64
N SER A 39 6.71 -20.98 -4.04
CA SER A 39 7.55 -19.98 -3.39
C SER A 39 8.72 -19.62 -4.30
N LEU A 40 8.80 -18.35 -4.67
CA LEU A 40 9.86 -17.80 -5.51
C LEU A 40 10.79 -17.00 -4.59
N THR A 41 12.08 -17.25 -4.68
CA THR A 41 13.09 -16.56 -3.88
C THR A 41 14.10 -15.89 -4.80
N GLY A 42 14.56 -14.72 -4.40
CA GLY A 42 15.57 -13.97 -5.12
C GLY A 42 16.17 -12.88 -4.24
N ALA A 43 17.03 -12.10 -4.87
CA ALA A 43 17.65 -10.90 -4.33
C ALA A 43 17.69 -9.94 -5.52
N VAL A 44 16.51 -9.46 -5.94
CA VAL A 44 16.34 -8.81 -7.24
C VAL A 44 15.16 -7.85 -7.26
N LYS A 45 15.33 -6.78 -8.04
CA LYS A 45 14.26 -5.87 -8.44
C LYS A 45 13.68 -6.31 -9.79
N VAL A 46 12.37 -6.59 -9.83
CA VAL A 46 11.64 -7.00 -11.04
C VAL A 46 10.73 -5.87 -11.50
N ASN A 47 11.04 -5.31 -12.67
CA ASN A 47 10.16 -4.36 -13.33
C ASN A 47 8.89 -5.06 -13.83
N VAL A 48 7.73 -4.45 -13.60
CA VAL A 48 6.43 -4.91 -14.09
C VAL A 48 5.95 -3.91 -15.14
N THR A 49 5.56 -4.39 -16.33
CA THR A 49 5.05 -3.53 -17.41
C THR A 49 3.53 -3.33 -17.31
N SER A 50 3.00 -2.42 -18.12
CA SER A 50 1.57 -2.10 -18.16
C SER A 50 0.69 -3.31 -18.50
N ASN A 51 -0.60 -3.23 -18.11
CA ASN A 51 -1.64 -4.23 -18.41
C ASN A 51 -1.33 -5.63 -17.84
N LYS A 52 -0.97 -5.69 -16.56
CA LYS A 52 -0.65 -6.97 -15.89
C LYS A 52 -1.61 -7.22 -14.76
N SER A 53 -2.05 -8.47 -14.62
CA SER A 53 -2.63 -8.97 -13.37
C SER A 53 -1.69 -10.03 -12.82
N ILE A 54 -0.92 -9.67 -11.80
CA ILE A 54 -0.07 -10.60 -11.05
C ILE A 54 -0.92 -11.14 -9.90
N ILE A 55 -1.25 -12.43 -9.96
CA ILE A 55 -2.19 -13.05 -9.05
C ILE A 55 -1.52 -14.25 -8.39
N GLY A 56 -1.37 -14.23 -7.07
CA GLY A 56 -0.85 -15.38 -6.34
C GLY A 56 -1.91 -16.46 -6.16
N LYS A 57 -1.54 -17.71 -6.44
CA LYS A 57 -2.31 -18.88 -6.00
C LYS A 57 -2.15 -19.09 -4.49
N ALA A 58 -3.05 -19.86 -3.89
CA ALA A 58 -2.96 -20.22 -2.48
C ALA A 58 -1.55 -20.75 -2.11
N GLY A 59 -0.93 -20.16 -1.10
CA GLY A 59 0.42 -20.51 -0.64
C GLY A 59 1.57 -20.01 -1.51
N SER A 60 1.30 -19.21 -2.54
CA SER A 60 2.37 -18.59 -3.34
C SER A 60 3.07 -17.47 -2.57
N SER A 61 4.38 -17.33 -2.76
CA SER A 61 5.15 -16.28 -2.11
C SER A 61 6.30 -15.77 -2.96
N LEU A 62 6.67 -14.50 -2.76
CA LEU A 62 7.91 -13.90 -3.20
C LEU A 62 8.77 -13.59 -1.97
N THR A 63 10.02 -14.05 -1.94
CA THR A 63 10.97 -13.75 -0.86
C THR A 63 12.19 -13.06 -1.45
N GLY A 64 12.51 -11.85 -0.97
CA GLY A 64 13.65 -11.06 -1.44
C GLY A 64 13.52 -10.48 -2.86
N ILE A 65 12.30 -10.46 -3.41
CA ILE A 65 12.00 -9.96 -4.76
C ILE A 65 11.14 -8.70 -4.63
N GLY A 66 11.70 -7.55 -5.00
CA GLY A 66 10.97 -6.28 -5.07
C GLY A 66 10.29 -6.10 -6.43
N LEU A 67 9.05 -5.61 -6.43
CA LEU A 67 8.31 -5.30 -7.66
C LEU A 67 8.33 -3.81 -7.93
N THR A 68 8.76 -3.40 -9.12
CA THR A 68 8.80 -1.97 -9.51
C THR A 68 7.90 -1.72 -10.70
N ILE A 69 6.91 -0.86 -10.52
CA ILE A 69 6.01 -0.36 -11.56
C ILE A 69 6.45 1.08 -11.87
N LEU A 70 7.26 1.25 -12.91
CA LEU A 70 7.86 2.54 -13.29
C LEU A 70 7.37 3.02 -14.65
N GLY A 71 6.66 4.16 -14.69
CA GLY A 71 6.15 4.72 -15.94
C GLY A 71 5.11 3.83 -16.62
N GLN A 72 4.32 3.08 -15.84
CA GLN A 72 3.35 2.11 -16.35
C GLN A 72 1.93 2.45 -15.92
N SER A 73 0.97 1.73 -16.49
CA SER A 73 -0.42 1.84 -16.08
C SER A 73 -1.17 0.52 -16.10
N ASN A 74 -2.31 0.50 -15.43
CA ASN A 74 -3.26 -0.61 -15.45
C ASN A 74 -2.63 -1.93 -14.97
N VAL A 75 -2.19 -1.93 -13.71
CA VAL A 75 -1.56 -3.11 -13.07
C VAL A 75 -2.35 -3.53 -11.84
N ILE A 76 -2.60 -4.82 -11.73
CA ILE A 76 -3.19 -5.48 -10.56
C ILE A 76 -2.14 -6.38 -9.94
N ILE A 77 -1.91 -6.24 -8.63
CA ILE A 77 -1.16 -7.19 -7.80
C ILE A 77 -2.13 -7.72 -6.76
N ARG A 78 -2.38 -9.03 -6.77
CA ARG A 78 -3.46 -9.59 -5.96
C ARG A 78 -3.13 -10.95 -5.36
N ASN A 79 -3.60 -11.18 -4.13
CA ASN A 79 -3.48 -12.48 -3.45
C ASN A 79 -2.04 -13.00 -3.39
N LEU A 80 -1.08 -12.12 -3.14
CA LEU A 80 0.34 -12.46 -3.15
C LEU A 80 0.97 -12.20 -1.79
N LYS A 81 1.75 -13.16 -1.30
CA LYS A 81 2.66 -12.93 -0.18
C LYS A 81 4.00 -12.40 -0.70
N SER A 82 4.51 -11.32 -0.14
CA SER A 82 5.87 -10.81 -0.40
C SER A 82 6.58 -10.54 0.92
N SER A 83 7.84 -10.96 1.02
CA SER A 83 8.60 -10.74 2.25
C SER A 83 10.10 -10.55 2.06
N LYS A 84 10.74 -9.92 3.06
CA LYS A 84 12.20 -9.82 3.21
C LYS A 84 12.91 -9.19 2.00
N VAL A 85 12.30 -8.19 1.37
CA VAL A 85 12.94 -7.45 0.28
C VAL A 85 13.99 -6.51 0.87
N LEU A 86 15.27 -6.87 0.72
CA LEU A 86 16.39 -6.03 1.14
C LEU A 86 16.31 -4.66 0.46
N ALA A 87 16.72 -3.60 1.16
CA ALA A 87 16.64 -2.23 0.67
C ALA A 87 17.32 -2.04 -0.72
N ASP A 88 18.40 -2.77 -1.01
CA ASP A 88 19.08 -2.78 -2.31
C ASP A 88 18.17 -3.18 -3.49
N TYR A 89 17.09 -3.92 -3.22
CA TYR A 89 16.13 -4.38 -4.22
C TYR A 89 14.81 -3.59 -4.20
N GLY A 90 14.74 -2.53 -3.38
CA GLY A 90 13.59 -1.64 -3.24
C GLY A 90 12.58 -2.13 -2.22
N ASP A 91 11.31 -1.90 -2.51
CA ASP A 91 10.18 -2.23 -1.64
C ASP A 91 9.55 -3.57 -2.04
N ALA A 92 8.59 -4.07 -1.26
CA ALA A 92 7.75 -5.17 -1.74
C ALA A 92 7.01 -4.78 -3.03
N VAL A 93 6.48 -3.55 -3.10
CA VAL A 93 5.95 -2.92 -4.31
C VAL A 93 6.29 -1.43 -4.35
N THR A 94 7.08 -1.02 -5.34
CA THR A 94 7.33 0.39 -5.67
C THR A 94 6.46 0.81 -6.85
N VAL A 95 5.64 1.85 -6.69
CA VAL A 95 4.85 2.49 -7.75
C VAL A 95 5.42 3.88 -8.00
N GLN A 96 5.97 4.10 -9.19
CA GLN A 96 6.64 5.34 -9.57
C GLN A 96 6.16 5.83 -10.93
N LYS A 97 5.76 7.10 -11.04
CA LYS A 97 5.28 7.70 -12.30
C LYS A 97 4.22 6.86 -13.00
N SER A 98 3.36 6.20 -12.23
CA SER A 98 2.47 5.16 -12.73
C SER A 98 1.03 5.42 -12.32
N THR A 99 0.07 4.92 -13.11
CA THR A 99 -1.34 5.21 -12.88
C THR A 99 -2.28 4.02 -13.00
N ASN A 100 -3.42 4.04 -12.30
CA ASN A 100 -4.41 2.96 -12.31
C ASN A 100 -3.80 1.64 -11.82
N ILE A 101 -3.41 1.63 -10.55
CA ILE A 101 -2.75 0.50 -9.89
C ILE A 101 -3.65 -0.01 -8.78
N TRP A 102 -3.84 -1.33 -8.72
CA TRP A 102 -4.64 -1.98 -7.67
C TRP A 102 -3.84 -3.08 -6.99
N ILE A 103 -3.56 -2.88 -5.70
CA ILE A 103 -2.90 -3.85 -4.83
C ILE A 103 -3.97 -4.39 -3.88
N ASP A 104 -4.31 -5.68 -3.97
CA ASP A 104 -5.46 -6.24 -3.25
C ASP A 104 -5.16 -7.59 -2.59
N SER A 105 -5.66 -7.79 -1.37
CA SER A 105 -5.60 -9.11 -0.71
C SER A 105 -4.17 -9.65 -0.62
N CYS A 106 -3.17 -8.78 -0.44
CA CYS A 106 -1.77 -9.17 -0.34
C CYS A 106 -1.33 -9.34 1.12
N ASP A 107 -0.20 -10.02 1.35
CA ASP A 107 0.44 -10.22 2.65
C ASP A 107 1.89 -9.77 2.54
N PHE A 108 2.25 -8.68 3.23
CA PHE A 108 3.54 -8.01 3.09
C PHE A 108 4.24 -7.88 4.43
N SER A 109 5.48 -8.38 4.51
CA SER A 109 6.21 -8.41 5.78
C SER A 109 7.73 -8.49 5.66
N SER A 110 8.40 -8.31 6.78
CA SER A 110 9.83 -8.58 6.91
C SER A 110 10.15 -9.16 8.30
N ASP A 111 11.03 -8.53 9.06
CA ASP A 111 11.16 -8.62 10.52
C ASP A 111 11.53 -7.24 11.09
N LEU A 112 11.66 -7.18 12.42
CA LEU A 112 12.16 -6.04 13.18
C LEU A 112 13.51 -6.37 13.87
N ASP A 113 14.18 -7.45 13.44
CA ASP A 113 15.40 -7.97 14.08
C ASP A 113 16.68 -7.24 13.59
N HIS A 114 16.52 -6.34 12.62
CA HIS A 114 17.56 -5.52 12.02
C HIS A 114 17.25 -4.03 12.20
N ASP A 115 18.20 -3.16 11.84
CA ASP A 115 17.93 -1.73 11.80
C ASP A 115 16.86 -1.38 10.75
N LYS A 116 16.24 -0.22 10.93
CA LYS A 116 15.11 0.25 10.12
C LYS A 116 15.40 0.42 8.62
N ASP A 117 16.66 0.42 8.21
CA ASP A 117 17.09 0.65 6.82
C ASP A 117 17.72 -0.62 6.19
N TYR A 118 17.75 -1.74 6.91
CA TYR A 118 18.09 -3.06 6.34
C TYR A 118 17.06 -3.51 5.28
N TYR A 119 15.79 -3.28 5.58
CA TYR A 119 14.69 -3.31 4.62
C TYR A 119 14.23 -1.87 4.36
N ASP A 120 13.72 -1.57 3.15
CA ASP A 120 13.15 -0.26 2.87
C ASP A 120 11.65 -0.18 3.19
N GLY A 121 10.77 0.05 2.22
CA GLY A 121 9.32 0.05 2.42
C GLY A 121 8.64 -1.28 2.05
N LEU A 122 7.35 -1.42 2.41
CA LEU A 122 6.50 -2.46 1.81
C LEU A 122 5.81 -1.93 0.55
N VAL A 123 5.07 -0.82 0.64
CA VAL A 123 4.37 -0.23 -0.52
C VAL A 123 4.63 1.27 -0.59
N ASP A 124 5.43 1.67 -1.59
CA ASP A 124 5.79 3.06 -1.82
C ASP A 124 5.17 3.57 -3.13
N ILE A 125 4.51 4.72 -3.07
CA ILE A 125 3.77 5.35 -4.17
C ILE A 125 4.28 6.78 -4.36
N VAL A 126 5.09 6.98 -5.38
CA VAL A 126 5.97 8.16 -5.47
C VAL A 126 5.99 8.73 -6.89
N HIS A 127 6.53 9.95 -7.04
CA HIS A 127 6.72 10.64 -8.33
C HIS A 127 5.46 10.71 -9.18
N ALA A 128 4.52 11.56 -8.77
CA ALA A 128 3.25 11.81 -9.48
C ALA A 128 2.45 10.54 -9.83
N SER A 129 2.65 9.44 -9.08
CA SER A 129 1.81 8.26 -9.26
C SER A 129 0.37 8.59 -8.91
N GLU A 130 -0.59 7.96 -9.59
CA GLU A 130 -1.94 8.49 -9.65
C GLU A 130 -3.01 7.41 -9.75
N TRP A 131 -4.14 7.57 -9.07
CA TRP A 131 -5.22 6.59 -9.05
C TRP A 131 -4.74 5.21 -8.59
N VAL A 132 -4.23 5.15 -7.37
CA VAL A 132 -3.78 3.90 -6.74
C VAL A 132 -4.76 3.47 -5.66
N THR A 133 -5.09 2.18 -5.63
CA THR A 133 -5.86 1.56 -4.54
C THR A 133 -5.07 0.44 -3.90
N VAL A 134 -4.97 0.48 -2.58
CA VAL A 134 -4.41 -0.60 -1.74
C VAL A 134 -5.53 -1.12 -0.85
N SER A 135 -5.92 -2.38 -1.03
CA SER A 135 -7.09 -2.91 -0.36
C SER A 135 -6.92 -4.30 0.22
N ASN A 136 -7.64 -4.58 1.30
CA ASN A 136 -7.67 -5.90 1.95
C ASN A 136 -6.27 -6.50 2.17
N THR A 137 -5.24 -5.66 2.34
CA THR A 137 -3.85 -6.11 2.40
C THR A 137 -3.40 -6.16 3.85
N PHE A 138 -2.67 -7.21 4.21
CA PHE A 138 -2.07 -7.38 5.52
C PHE A 138 -0.61 -6.94 5.48
N PHE A 139 -0.28 -5.90 6.22
CA PHE A 139 1.07 -5.38 6.42
C PHE A 139 1.51 -5.74 7.83
N HIS A 140 2.61 -6.47 7.98
CA HIS A 140 3.07 -6.83 9.32
C HIS A 140 4.57 -7.02 9.46
N ASP A 141 5.06 -6.93 10.70
CA ASP A 141 6.45 -7.22 11.09
C ASP A 141 7.47 -6.43 10.25
N HIS A 142 7.38 -5.10 10.27
CA HIS A 142 8.20 -4.25 9.43
C HIS A 142 8.36 -2.82 9.96
N TRP A 143 9.48 -2.17 9.63
CA TRP A 143 9.81 -0.84 10.15
C TRP A 143 9.04 0.31 9.48
N LYS A 144 8.86 0.28 8.15
CA LYS A 144 8.34 1.39 7.32
C LYS A 144 7.27 0.88 6.34
N ALA A 145 6.00 0.78 6.71
CA ALA A 145 5.03 0.06 5.86
C ALA A 145 4.79 0.71 4.49
N GLY A 146 4.44 1.99 4.40
CA GLY A 146 4.19 2.62 3.12
C GLY A 146 4.33 4.14 3.08
N LEU A 147 4.94 4.61 2.00
CA LEU A 147 5.20 6.01 1.71
C LEU A 147 4.38 6.49 0.52
N VAL A 148 3.78 7.68 0.64
CA VAL A 148 3.17 8.39 -0.47
C VAL A 148 3.83 9.76 -0.62
N GLY A 149 4.51 9.99 -1.74
CA GLY A 149 5.34 11.17 -1.98
C GLY A 149 6.67 11.12 -1.22
N HIS A 150 7.78 10.91 -1.94
CA HIS A 150 9.06 10.53 -1.32
C HIS A 150 9.84 11.68 -0.67
N SER A 151 9.70 12.91 -1.17
CA SER A 151 10.50 14.05 -0.74
C SER A 151 9.68 15.34 -0.66
N SER A 152 9.88 16.11 0.40
CA SER A 152 9.31 17.46 0.54
C SER A 152 9.80 18.44 -0.53
N SER A 153 10.92 18.14 -1.22
CA SER A 153 11.45 18.95 -2.33
C SER A 153 10.86 18.58 -3.70
N ASN A 154 9.95 17.60 -3.78
CA ASN A 154 9.39 17.11 -5.03
C ASN A 154 8.00 17.69 -5.35
N SER A 155 7.63 18.81 -4.70
CA SER A 155 6.31 19.42 -4.85
C SER A 155 5.98 19.82 -6.29
N ALA A 156 6.96 20.14 -7.13
CA ALA A 156 6.75 20.48 -8.53
C ALA A 156 6.22 19.30 -9.38
N GLU A 157 6.55 18.07 -8.99
CA GLU A 157 6.07 16.84 -9.64
C GLU A 157 4.85 16.27 -8.90
N ASP A 158 4.85 16.26 -7.56
CA ASP A 158 3.83 15.56 -6.77
C ASP A 158 2.56 16.39 -6.48
N SER A 159 2.62 17.72 -6.53
CA SER A 159 1.44 18.57 -6.26
C SER A 159 0.36 18.37 -7.33
N GLY A 160 -0.88 18.12 -6.89
CA GLY A 160 -1.99 17.81 -7.78
C GLY A 160 -2.06 16.34 -8.22
N HIS A 161 -1.12 15.51 -7.74
CA HIS A 161 -1.08 14.08 -7.97
C HIS A 161 -1.27 13.26 -6.69
N LEU A 162 -0.90 11.97 -6.72
CA LEU A 162 -0.92 11.07 -5.57
C LEU A 162 -2.33 10.96 -4.96
N HIS A 163 -3.35 10.64 -5.78
CA HIS A 163 -4.66 10.23 -5.27
C HIS A 163 -4.62 8.74 -4.93
N VAL A 164 -4.56 8.42 -3.63
CA VAL A 164 -4.42 7.04 -3.16
C VAL A 164 -5.55 6.68 -2.19
N THR A 165 -6.15 5.51 -2.41
CA THR A 165 -7.18 4.95 -1.55
C THR A 165 -6.63 3.73 -0.81
N PHE A 166 -6.75 3.70 0.51
CA PHE A 166 -6.43 2.57 1.37
C PHE A 166 -7.71 2.08 2.03
N TYR A 167 -8.09 0.82 1.82
CA TYR A 167 -9.29 0.30 2.48
C TYR A 167 -9.24 -1.15 2.90
N GLY A 168 -9.81 -1.48 4.06
CA GLY A 168 -9.84 -2.87 4.51
C GLY A 168 -8.45 -3.42 4.87
N ASN A 169 -7.44 -2.56 4.99
CA ASN A 169 -6.07 -3.01 5.24
C ASN A 169 -5.87 -3.28 6.73
N TRP A 170 -5.04 -4.26 7.03
CA TRP A 170 -4.60 -4.57 8.38
C TRP A 170 -3.12 -4.22 8.49
N TYR A 171 -2.77 -3.35 9.44
CA TYR A 171 -1.39 -3.04 9.81
C TYR A 171 -1.15 -3.61 11.21
N ASP A 172 -0.27 -4.59 11.35
CA ASP A 172 0.02 -5.22 12.64
C ASP A 172 1.53 -5.25 12.91
N ASN A 173 1.98 -4.84 14.09
CA ASN A 173 3.41 -4.85 14.43
C ASN A 173 4.27 -4.08 13.39
N ILE A 174 3.80 -2.88 13.03
CA ILE A 174 4.51 -1.94 12.16
C ILE A 174 5.07 -0.78 12.98
N ASN A 175 6.33 -0.43 12.78
CA ASN A 175 6.94 0.67 13.54
C ASN A 175 6.46 2.06 13.09
N SER A 176 6.33 2.29 11.78
CA SER A 176 5.98 3.60 11.24
C SER A 176 5.42 3.55 9.81
N ARG A 177 4.89 4.69 9.36
CA ARG A 177 4.43 4.94 7.98
C ARG A 177 3.27 4.05 7.56
N THR A 178 2.09 4.19 8.18
CA THR A 178 0.91 3.39 7.82
C THR A 178 -0.31 4.23 7.36
N PRO A 179 -0.21 5.06 6.30
CA PRO A 179 0.97 5.45 5.56
C PRO A 179 1.60 6.76 6.10
N MET A 180 2.78 7.10 5.57
CA MET A 180 3.27 8.47 5.57
C MET A 180 2.91 9.13 4.23
N TYR A 181 2.36 10.34 4.24
CA TYR A 181 1.71 10.94 3.07
C TYR A 181 2.14 12.40 2.85
N ARG A 182 2.53 12.77 1.63
CA ARG A 182 2.86 14.14 1.21
C ARG A 182 2.02 14.60 0.03
N PHE A 183 1.74 15.91 -0.04
CA PHE A 183 1.13 16.68 -1.14
C PHE A 183 -0.28 16.28 -1.61
N GLY A 184 -0.49 15.00 -1.94
CA GLY A 184 -1.70 14.52 -2.59
C GLY A 184 -2.90 14.37 -1.65
N THR A 185 -3.92 13.68 -2.15
CA THR A 185 -5.14 13.40 -1.41
C THR A 185 -5.27 11.91 -1.11
N GLY A 186 -5.31 11.58 0.19
CA GLY A 186 -5.41 10.21 0.68
C GLY A 186 -6.78 9.90 1.26
N HIS A 187 -7.35 8.74 0.96
CA HIS A 187 -8.55 8.25 1.61
C HIS A 187 -8.27 6.91 2.29
N VAL A 188 -8.33 6.90 3.63
CA VAL A 188 -8.17 5.70 4.45
C VAL A 188 -9.52 5.36 5.05
N PHE A 189 -10.06 4.18 4.79
CA PHE A 189 -11.29 3.77 5.45
C PHE A 189 -11.37 2.29 5.76
N ASN A 190 -12.20 1.91 6.75
CA ASN A 190 -12.37 0.53 7.18
C ASN A 190 -11.03 -0.19 7.42
N SER A 191 -10.01 0.50 7.92
CA SER A 191 -8.68 -0.09 8.13
C SER A 191 -8.43 -0.34 9.62
N TYR A 192 -7.63 -1.36 9.92
CA TYR A 192 -7.31 -1.78 11.27
C TYR A 192 -5.81 -1.66 11.53
N PHE A 193 -5.45 -0.91 12.56
CA PHE A 193 -4.08 -0.68 13.01
C PHE A 193 -3.91 -1.32 14.38
N SER A 194 -3.04 -2.31 14.50
CA SER A 194 -2.79 -3.02 15.75
C SER A 194 -1.31 -3.11 16.08
N ASN A 195 -1.00 -3.09 17.38
CA ASN A 195 0.35 -3.32 17.90
C ASN A 195 1.40 -2.39 17.24
N GLY A 196 1.05 -1.12 17.07
CA GLY A 196 1.93 -0.14 16.41
C GLY A 196 3.18 0.16 17.25
N GLY A 197 4.30 0.42 16.58
CA GLY A 197 5.56 0.82 17.23
C GLY A 197 5.58 2.31 17.58
N ASP A 198 6.32 3.12 16.82
CA ASP A 198 6.54 4.55 17.12
C ASP A 198 5.41 5.45 16.61
N THR A 199 4.91 5.22 15.39
CA THR A 199 3.93 6.09 14.73
C THR A 199 3.00 5.34 13.78
N VAL A 200 1.83 5.91 13.47
CA VAL A 200 0.86 5.31 12.54
C VAL A 200 0.71 6.19 11.27
N ILE A 201 -0.36 6.99 11.14
CA ILE A 201 -0.57 7.85 9.96
C ILE A 201 0.15 9.20 10.13
N ASN A 202 1.08 9.51 9.23
CA ASN A 202 1.78 10.81 9.21
C ASN A 202 1.44 11.59 7.93
N THR A 203 0.60 12.62 8.06
CA THR A 203 0.24 13.52 6.96
C THR A 203 1.18 14.73 6.96
N ARG A 204 1.78 15.04 5.81
CA ARG A 204 2.87 16.02 5.67
C ARG A 204 2.70 16.90 4.44
N ASP A 205 3.43 18.01 4.41
CA ASP A 205 3.67 18.81 3.20
C ASP A 205 2.39 19.07 2.39
N ASP A 206 1.40 19.70 3.03
CA ASP A 206 0.08 20.06 2.48
C ASP A 206 -0.83 18.89 2.04
N ALA A 207 -0.45 17.64 2.31
CA ALA A 207 -1.32 16.49 2.07
C ALA A 207 -2.69 16.65 2.75
N GLN A 208 -3.74 16.18 2.07
CA GLN A 208 -5.10 16.17 2.61
C GLN A 208 -5.59 14.74 2.74
N MET A 209 -5.86 14.29 3.97
CA MET A 209 -6.37 12.94 4.21
C MET A 209 -7.81 12.95 4.70
N LEU A 210 -8.63 12.05 4.16
CA LEU A 210 -9.94 11.68 4.70
C LEU A 210 -9.79 10.30 5.36
N ILE A 211 -10.08 10.20 6.65
CA ILE A 211 -9.86 8.99 7.44
C ILE A 211 -11.18 8.60 8.12
N GLU A 212 -11.74 7.44 7.76
CA GLU A 212 -13.12 7.08 8.12
C GLU A 212 -13.25 5.63 8.61
N SER A 213 -14.16 5.34 9.56
CA SER A 213 -14.51 3.97 10.01
C SER A 213 -13.32 3.06 10.30
N SER A 214 -12.26 3.58 10.92
CA SER A 214 -11.00 2.85 11.12
C SER A 214 -10.67 2.71 12.61
N VAL A 215 -9.92 1.67 12.97
CA VAL A 215 -9.70 1.27 14.36
C VAL A 215 -8.21 1.15 14.64
N TRP A 216 -7.80 1.68 15.79
CA TRP A 216 -6.49 1.52 16.38
C TRP A 216 -6.62 0.66 17.64
N GLU A 217 -5.69 -0.26 17.84
CA GLU A 217 -5.56 -1.08 19.04
C GLU A 217 -4.08 -1.19 19.41
N ASN A 218 -3.73 -1.07 20.70
CA ASN A 218 -2.34 -1.17 21.17
C ASN A 218 -1.36 -0.35 20.31
N SER A 219 -1.73 0.90 20.00
CA SER A 219 -0.98 1.77 19.08
C SER A 219 -0.39 2.97 19.83
N PRO A 220 0.68 3.59 19.31
CA PRO A 220 1.33 4.72 19.97
C PRO A 220 0.43 5.96 20.02
N ILE A 221 0.81 6.95 20.83
CA ILE A 221 0.04 8.21 20.95
C ILE A 221 -0.09 8.93 19.59
N LYS A 222 0.91 8.81 18.72
CA LYS A 222 0.94 9.36 17.36
C LYS A 222 0.14 8.49 16.38
N GLY A 223 -1.18 8.42 16.58
CA GLY A 223 -2.11 7.66 15.73
C GLY A 223 -2.38 8.34 14.39
N ILE A 224 -2.67 9.65 14.42
CA ILE A 224 -2.77 10.50 13.23
C ILE A 224 -2.04 11.79 13.57
N PHE A 225 -1.04 12.19 12.81
CA PHE A 225 -0.22 13.35 13.15
C PHE A 225 0.44 13.97 11.93
N THR A 226 1.07 15.13 12.14
CA THR A 226 1.96 15.78 11.18
C THR A 226 3.30 16.03 11.86
N ASN A 227 4.39 15.67 11.21
CA ASN A 227 5.74 15.99 11.65
C ASN A 227 6.72 15.96 10.48
N ASP A 228 7.89 16.56 10.65
CA ASP A 228 8.98 16.60 9.66
C ASP A 228 8.60 17.25 8.32
N SER A 229 7.60 18.12 8.26
CA SER A 229 7.21 18.80 7.01
C SER A 229 8.13 20.00 6.70
N ASN A 230 8.43 20.23 5.42
CA ASN A 230 9.25 21.34 4.95
C ASN A 230 8.47 22.39 4.13
N VAL A 231 7.22 22.10 3.73
CA VAL A 231 6.35 23.06 3.01
C VAL A 231 5.30 23.64 3.96
N GLY A 232 4.36 22.81 4.39
CA GLY A 232 3.31 23.11 5.37
C GLY A 232 2.97 21.83 6.12
N PRO A 233 2.15 21.88 7.19
CA PRO A 233 1.69 20.65 7.81
C PRO A 233 0.87 19.84 6.80
N GLY A 234 0.78 18.52 6.98
CA GLY A 234 -0.33 17.78 6.38
C GLY A 234 -1.57 17.87 7.25
N TYR A 235 -2.71 17.53 6.66
CA TYR A 235 -4.02 17.69 7.27
C TYR A 235 -4.83 16.40 7.22
N ALA A 236 -5.76 16.25 8.16
CA ALA A 236 -6.69 15.12 8.20
C ALA A 236 -8.11 15.55 8.60
N VAL A 237 -9.10 15.11 7.81
CA VAL A 237 -10.52 15.07 8.20
C VAL A 237 -10.80 13.67 8.68
N VAL A 238 -11.29 13.52 9.92
CA VAL A 238 -11.44 12.20 10.54
C VAL A 238 -12.87 12.01 11.04
N ARG A 239 -13.48 10.84 10.76
CA ARG A 239 -14.88 10.53 11.10
C ARG A 239 -15.01 9.07 11.51
N ASP A 240 -15.85 8.79 12.52
CA ASP A 240 -16.12 7.41 12.98
C ASP A 240 -14.82 6.59 13.16
N ILE A 241 -13.93 7.05 14.03
CA ILE A 241 -12.68 6.34 14.35
C ILE A 241 -12.70 5.88 15.79
N ASP A 242 -12.13 4.70 16.04
CA ASP A 242 -11.73 4.28 17.38
C ASP A 242 -10.21 4.36 17.48
N LEU A 243 -9.70 5.29 18.28
CA LEU A 243 -8.26 5.50 18.42
C LEU A 243 -7.60 4.57 19.45
N GLY A 244 -8.35 3.77 20.21
CA GLY A 244 -7.77 2.77 21.13
C GLY A 244 -6.72 3.31 22.12
N GLY A 245 -6.77 4.60 22.47
CA GLY A 245 -5.79 5.29 23.31
C GLY A 245 -4.78 6.17 22.56
N SER A 246 -4.68 6.04 21.23
CA SER A 246 -3.95 6.99 20.38
C SER A 246 -4.63 8.36 20.30
N SER A 247 -3.98 9.34 19.68
CA SER A 247 -4.51 10.68 19.45
C SER A 247 -4.49 11.06 17.96
N ASN A 248 -5.44 11.91 17.57
CA ASN A 248 -5.35 12.69 16.34
C ASN A 248 -4.75 14.07 16.68
N LEU A 249 -3.53 14.28 16.21
CA LEU A 249 -2.72 15.50 16.38
C LEU A 249 -2.55 16.26 15.06
N ALA A 250 -3.09 15.75 13.95
CA ALA A 250 -3.02 16.46 12.68
C ALA A 250 -4.03 17.63 12.67
N PRO A 251 -3.67 18.78 12.06
CA PRO A 251 -4.64 19.85 11.84
C PRO A 251 -5.75 19.38 10.90
N VAL A 252 -6.94 19.97 11.06
CA VAL A 252 -8.12 19.61 10.26
C VAL A 252 -7.95 20.11 8.83
N GLY A 253 -8.19 19.22 7.87
CA GLY A 253 -8.10 19.51 6.43
C GLY A 253 -9.41 19.91 5.77
N THR A 254 -9.41 19.95 4.44
CA THR A 254 -10.55 20.33 3.61
C THR A 254 -11.14 19.17 2.80
N LEU A 255 -10.44 18.03 2.72
CA LEU A 255 -10.92 16.85 1.99
C LEU A 255 -12.09 16.18 2.75
N THR A 256 -13.31 16.54 2.37
CA THR A 256 -14.54 16.09 3.03
C THR A 256 -15.34 15.07 2.22
N SER A 257 -14.97 14.83 0.97
CA SER A 257 -15.56 13.85 0.06
C SER A 257 -14.55 13.38 -0.97
N VAL A 258 -14.87 12.26 -1.64
CA VAL A 258 -14.07 11.65 -2.70
C VAL A 258 -14.96 11.39 -3.93
N PRO A 259 -14.40 11.36 -5.15
CA PRO A 259 -15.19 11.32 -6.40
C PRO A 259 -15.71 9.92 -6.76
N TYR A 260 -15.89 9.04 -5.78
CA TYR A 260 -16.35 7.67 -5.98
C TYR A 260 -17.24 7.21 -4.82
N SER A 261 -18.12 6.25 -5.08
CA SER A 261 -18.93 5.61 -4.04
C SER A 261 -18.11 4.58 -3.26
N TYR A 262 -18.40 4.47 -1.97
CA TYR A 262 -17.79 3.53 -1.02
C TYR A 262 -18.79 3.24 0.11
N THR A 263 -18.48 2.22 0.92
CA THR A 263 -19.31 1.82 2.07
C THR A 263 -18.46 1.80 3.32
N LEU A 264 -18.93 2.49 4.34
CA LEU A 264 -18.35 2.50 5.68
C LEU A 264 -18.97 1.38 6.51
N LEU A 265 -18.13 0.60 7.17
CA LEU A 265 -18.58 -0.52 8.03
C LEU A 265 -19.08 -0.04 9.39
N GLY A 266 -18.61 1.14 9.83
CA GLY A 266 -18.65 1.53 11.23
C GLY A 266 -17.40 1.03 11.96
N SER A 267 -16.68 1.91 12.67
CA SER A 267 -15.47 1.57 13.44
C SER A 267 -15.64 0.29 14.28
N ALA A 268 -16.77 0.14 14.98
CA ALA A 268 -17.07 -1.03 15.81
C ALA A 268 -17.07 -2.39 15.07
N LYS A 269 -17.26 -2.41 13.74
CA LYS A 269 -17.25 -3.64 12.92
C LYS A 269 -15.96 -3.84 12.14
N THR A 270 -15.14 -2.79 12.03
CA THR A 270 -13.96 -2.77 11.16
C THR A 270 -12.96 -3.84 11.55
N LYS A 271 -12.59 -3.98 12.83
CA LYS A 271 -11.62 -4.98 13.29
C LYS A 271 -11.98 -6.39 12.82
N ALA A 272 -13.19 -6.86 13.14
CA ALA A 272 -13.64 -8.20 12.79
C ALA A 272 -13.69 -8.42 11.27
N SER A 273 -14.17 -7.43 10.51
CA SER A 273 -14.20 -7.52 9.05
C SER A 273 -12.81 -7.61 8.45
N VAL A 274 -11.90 -6.73 8.87
CA VAL A 274 -10.53 -6.67 8.36
C VAL A 274 -9.76 -7.94 8.68
N GLN A 275 -9.86 -8.44 9.91
CA GLN A 275 -9.22 -9.72 10.28
C GLN A 275 -9.75 -10.90 9.46
N ALA A 276 -11.00 -10.86 9.00
CA ALA A 276 -11.56 -11.90 8.14
C ALA A 276 -11.06 -11.81 6.69
N THR A 277 -10.86 -10.60 6.15
CA THR A 277 -10.61 -10.39 4.71
C THR A 277 -9.18 -10.03 4.34
N ALA A 278 -8.42 -9.39 5.22
CA ALA A 278 -7.10 -8.89 4.88
C ALA A 278 -6.05 -10.01 4.75
N GLY A 279 -5.15 -9.89 3.77
CA GLY A 279 -4.10 -10.87 3.51
C GLY A 279 -4.35 -11.76 2.30
N GLN A 280 -3.40 -12.65 2.00
CA GLN A 280 -3.52 -13.69 0.98
C GLN A 280 -4.50 -14.78 1.43
N LYS A 281 -5.81 -14.50 1.33
CA LYS A 281 -6.89 -15.39 1.80
C LYS A 281 -7.81 -15.86 0.68
N LEU A 282 -7.59 -15.44 -0.56
CA LEU A 282 -8.45 -15.84 -1.68
C LEU A 282 -8.10 -17.26 -2.14
N ALA A 283 -9.14 -18.05 -2.41
CA ALA A 283 -9.05 -19.44 -2.85
C ALA A 283 -9.45 -19.57 -4.32
N PHE A 284 -8.51 -19.34 -5.23
CA PHE A 284 -8.64 -19.62 -6.66
C PHE A 284 -7.34 -20.17 -7.23
#